data_AF-F0GZ01-F1
#
_entry.id   AF-F0GZ01-F1
#
_cell.length_a   1.000
_cell.length_b   1.000
_cell.length_c   1.000
_cell.angle_alpha   90.00
_cell.angle_beta   90.00
_cell.angle_gamma   90.00
#
_symmetry.space_group_name_H-M   'P 1'
#
loop_
_entity.id
_entity.type
_entity.pdbx_description
1 polymer ?
#
loop_
_entity_poly.entity_id
_entity_poly.type
_entity_poly.pdbx_seq_one_letter_code
_entity_poly.pdbx_strand_id
1 'polypeptide(L)' 'MKIVSKDIFKIIMVIGFIIVFLNLFYFFAFKDDLLNKNTMSGILIIIFSLYSNKKAK' A
#
# COMPACT_ATOMS: atom_id res chain seq x y z
N MET A 1 -0.57 -20.17 14.19
CA MET A 1 -0.98 -18.76 14.01
C MET A 1 0.03 -17.88 13.24
N LYS A 2 1.35 -18.09 13.34
CA LYS A 2 2.39 -17.28 12.64
C LYS A 2 2.46 -17.38 11.11
N ILE A 3 1.88 -18.43 10.51
CA ILE A 3 1.95 -18.67 9.06
C ILE A 3 0.86 -17.86 8.34
N VAL A 4 -0.37 -17.96 8.84
CA VAL A 4 -1.55 -17.22 8.31
C VAL A 4 -1.32 -15.71 8.33
N SER A 5 -0.69 -15.16 9.37
CA SER A 5 -0.38 -13.73 9.44
C SER A 5 0.65 -13.28 8.40
N LYS A 6 1.55 -14.17 7.97
CA LYS A 6 2.61 -13.85 7.02
C LYS A 6 2.08 -13.83 5.57
N ASP A 7 1.15 -14.72 5.26
CA ASP A 7 0.50 -14.77 3.94
C ASP A 7 -0.47 -13.60 3.76
N ILE A 8 -1.27 -13.28 4.78
CA ILE A 8 -2.12 -12.09 4.78
C ILE A 8 -1.28 -10.82 4.63
N PHE A 9 -0.13 -10.74 5.31
CA PHE A 9 0.78 -9.60 5.16
C PHE A 9 1.33 -9.45 3.73
N LYS A 10 1.71 -10.55 3.08
CA LYS A 10 2.13 -10.53 1.67
C LYS A 10 1.02 -10.03 0.77
N ILE A 11 -0.21 -10.49 0.97
CA ILE A 11 -1.38 -10.05 0.18
C ILE A 11 -1.60 -8.55 0.35
N ILE A 12 -1.56 -8.03 1.58
CA ILE A 12 -1.73 -6.59 1.85
C ILE A 12 -0.61 -5.77 1.19
N MET A 13 0.65 -6.24 1.21
CA MET A 13 1.73 -5.57 0.50
C MET A 13 1.50 -5.52 -1.01
N VAL A 14 1.07 -6.63 -1.62
CA VAL A 14 0.80 -6.70 -3.06
C VAL A 14 -0.35 -5.76 -3.44
N ILE A 15 -1.43 -5.75 -2.68
CA ILE A 15 -2.57 -4.85 -2.90
C ILE A 15 -2.13 -3.38 -2.76
N GLY A 16 -1.34 -3.06 -1.73
CA GLY A 16 -0.78 -1.71 -1.57
C GLY A 16 0.06 -1.28 -2.76
N PHE A 17 0.92 -2.18 -3.27
CA PHE A 17 1.76 -1.90 -4.42
C PHE A 17 0.94 -1.65 -5.70
N ILE A 18 -0.14 -2.40 -5.92
CA ILE A 18 -1.08 -2.21 -7.02
C ILE A 18 -1.75 -0.83 -6.94
N ILE A 19 -2.17 -0.40 -5.74
CA ILE A 19 -2.81 0.92 -5.53
C ILE A 19 -1.83 2.06 -5.84
N VAL A 20 -0.55 1.92 -5.48
CA VAL A 20 0.49 2.90 -5.82
C VAL A 20 0.71 2.96 -7.33
N PHE A 21 0.81 1.81 -8.00
CA PHE A 21 0.95 1.75 -9.46
C PHE A 21 -0.25 2.36 -10.19
N LEU A 22 -1.47 2.08 -9.73
CA LEU A 22 -2.68 2.66 -10.29
C LEU A 22 -2.67 4.17 -10.15
N ASN A 23 -2.31 4.70 -8.97
CA ASN A 23 -2.20 6.15 -8.77
C ASN A 23 -1.12 6.78 -9.64
N LEU A 24 0.02 6.12 -9.82
CA LEU A 24 1.08 6.60 -10.70
C LEU A 24 0.59 6.65 -12.15
N PHE A 25 -0.17 5.65 -12.58
CA PHE A 25 -0.80 5.63 -13.90
C PHE A 25 -1.82 6.75 -14.06
N TYR A 26 -2.68 6.98 -13.06
CA TYR A 26 -3.63 8.10 -13.06
C TYR A 26 -2.93 9.46 -13.09
N PHE A 27 -1.84 9.63 -12.32
CA PHE A 27 -1.00 10.83 -12.35
C PHE A 27 -0.46 11.11 -13.76
N PHE A 28 0.11 10.10 -14.42
CA PHE A 28 0.68 10.27 -15.76
C PHE A 28 -0.39 10.43 -16.86
N ALA A 29 -1.47 9.66 -16.81
CA ALA A 29 -2.51 9.65 -17.83
C ALA A 29 -3.44 10.86 -17.75
N PHE A 30 -3.77 11.32 -16.53
CA PHE A 30 -4.75 12.38 -16.31
C PHE A 30 -4.13 13.69 -15.79
N LYS A 31 -2.81 13.76 -15.58
CA LYS A 31 -2.11 14.89 -14.92
C LYS A 31 -2.76 15.27 -13.59
N ASP A 32 -3.30 14.27 -12.89
CA ASP A 32 -3.92 14.46 -11.59
C ASP A 32 -2.85 14.81 -10.56
N ASP A 33 -3.20 15.36 -9.40
CA ASP A 33 -2.20 15.73 -8.40
C ASP A 33 -1.51 14.47 -7.83
N LEU A 34 -0.18 14.49 -7.74
CA LEU A 34 0.66 13.38 -7.24
C LEU A 34 0.30 12.96 -5.81
N LEU A 35 -0.39 13.85 -5.09
CA LEU A 35 -0.89 13.71 -3.72
C LEU A 35 -2.42 13.80 -3.66
N ASN A 36 -3.12 13.22 -4.63
CA ASN A 36 -4.56 13.06 -4.53
C ASN A 36 -4.90 12.28 -3.23
N LYS A 37 -6.00 12.64 -2.57
CA LYS A 37 -6.37 12.16 -1.22
C LYS A 37 -6.41 10.62 -1.13
N ASN A 38 -6.77 9.97 -2.24
CA ASN A 38 -6.78 8.51 -2.37
C ASN A 38 -5.37 7.89 -2.40
N THR A 39 -4.39 8.58 -2.97
CA THR A 39 -2.97 8.16 -3.03
C THR A 39 -2.32 8.20 -1.65
N MET A 40 -2.57 9.27 -0.90
CA MET A 40 -2.07 9.45 0.46
C MET A 40 -2.58 8.33 1.39
N SER A 41 -3.87 7.96 1.25
CA SER A 41 -4.49 6.85 1.97
C SER A 41 -3.83 5.50 1.66
N GLY A 42 -3.57 5.21 0.37
CA GLY A 42 -2.89 3.97 -0.05
C GLY A 42 -1.46 3.85 0.49
N ILE A 43 -0.70 4.95 0.47
CA ILE A 43 0.66 5.01 1.01
C ILE A 43 0.66 4.84 2.54
N LEU A 44 -0.28 5.47 3.25
CA LEU A 44 -0.47 5.31 4.69
C LEU A 44 -0.74 3.85 5.09
N ILE A 45 -1.57 3.15 4.33
CA ILE A 45 -1.87 1.71 4.57
C ILE A 45 -0.58 0.87 4.45
N ILE A 46 0.25 1.14 3.44
CA ILE A 46 1.52 0.42 3.23
C ILE A 46 2.50 0.70 4.37
N ILE A 47 2.67 1.97 4.76
CA ILE A 47 3.55 2.37 5.86
C ILE A 47 3.08 1.74 7.17
N PHE A 48 1.76 1.78 7.44
CA PHE A 48 1.19 1.21 8.66
C PHE A 48 1.35 -0.30 8.69
N SER A 49 1.11 -1.00 7.58
CA SER A 49 1.37 -2.44 7.47
C SER A 49 2.85 -2.76 7.71
N LEU A 50 3.78 -2.07 7.06
CA LEU A 50 5.22 -2.28 7.25
C LEU A 50 5.66 -2.04 8.71
N TYR A 51 5.15 -0.98 9.34
CA TYR A 51 5.44 -0.65 10.74
C TYR A 51 4.90 -1.74 11.69
N SER A 52 3.68 -2.19 11.47
CA SER A 52 3.03 -3.22 12.30
C SER A 52 3.76 -4.56 12.21
N ASN A 53 4.23 -4.95 11.01
CA ASN A 53 5.04 -6.17 10.85
C ASN A 53 6.41 -6.05 11.53
N LYS A 54 7.03 -4.86 11.54
CA LYS A 54 8.30 -4.65 12.24
C LYS A 54 8.16 -4.79 13.77
N LYS A 55 6.99 -4.48 14.33
CA LYS A 55 6.68 -4.68 15.77
C LYS A 55 6.22 -6.10 16.11
N ALA A 56 5.74 -6.87 15.14
CA ALA A 56 5.25 -8.25 15.34
C ALA A 56 6.35 -9.32 15.24
N LYS A 57 7.59 -8.93 14.95
CA LYS A 57 8.77 -9.80 14.85
C LYS A 57 9.66 -9.65 16.07
#